data_AF-A0A124FEC0-F1
#
_entry.id   AF-A0A124FEC0-F1
#
_cell.length_a   1.000
_cell.length_b   1.000
_cell.length_c   1.000
_cell.angle_alpha   90.00
_cell.angle_beta   90.00
_cell.angle_gamma   90.00
#
_symmetry.space_group_name_H-M   'P 1'
#
loop_
_entity.id
_entity.type
_entity.pdbx_description
1 polymer ?
#
loop_
_entity_poly.entity_id
_entity_poly.type
_entity_poly.pdbx_seq_one_letter_code
_entity_poly.pdbx_strand_id
1 'polypeptide(L)' 'IATQDPYLTKRLNPEIGARRAYNLLRAWSLEIKEMLGGMGINAIESLRGNREQLRAVGLSDTERRLLGVKCAGEAW' A
#
# COMPACT_ATOMS: atom_id res chain seq x y z
N ILE A 1 -15.43 -8.12 -17.61
CA ILE A 1 -14.21 -7.31 -17.87
C ILE A 1 -13.21 -8.11 -18.72
N ALA A 2 -12.88 -9.36 -18.38
CA ALA A 2 -11.99 -10.22 -19.19
C ALA A 2 -12.76 -11.25 -20.06
N THR A 3 -13.75 -10.80 -20.84
CA THR A 3 -14.47 -11.66 -21.80
C THR A 3 -14.51 -10.99 -23.16
N GLN A 4 -14.58 -11.78 -24.22
CA GLN A 4 -14.74 -11.30 -25.61
C GLN A 4 -16.19 -11.42 -26.12
N ASP A 5 -17.14 -11.86 -25.29
CA ASP A 5 -18.56 -11.92 -25.66
C ASP A 5 -19.09 -10.52 -26.04
N PRO A 6 -19.55 -10.29 -27.30
CA PRO A 6 -20.01 -8.99 -27.78
C PRO A 6 -21.18 -8.39 -27.00
N TYR A 7 -22.03 -9.20 -26.37
CA TYR A 7 -23.15 -8.72 -25.58
C TYR A 7 -22.69 -8.20 -24.21
N LEU A 8 -21.67 -8.84 -23.63
CA LEU A 8 -21.11 -8.46 -22.34
C LEU A 8 -20.13 -7.28 -22.45
N THR A 9 -19.36 -7.20 -23.53
CA THR A 9 -18.39 -6.11 -23.76
C THR A 9 -19.07 -4.76 -23.97
N LYS A 10 -20.26 -4.72 -24.57
CA LYS A 10 -21.09 -3.50 -24.72
C LYS A 10 -21.43 -2.82 -23.39
N ARG A 11 -21.39 -3.54 -22.27
CA ARG A 11 -21.66 -2.99 -20.93
C ARG A 11 -20.47 -2.22 -20.36
N LEU A 12 -19.29 -2.36 -20.96
CA LEU A 12 -18.07 -1.69 -20.51
C LEU A 12 -17.95 -0.33 -21.20
N ASN A 13 -17.60 0.69 -20.41
CA ASN A 13 -17.16 1.98 -20.93
C ASN A 13 -15.66 2.14 -20.59
N PRO A 14 -14.75 1.93 -21.56
CA PRO A 14 -13.32 2.01 -21.33
C PRO A 14 -12.84 3.37 -20.82
N GLU A 15 -13.43 4.48 -21.29
CA GLU A 15 -13.07 5.83 -20.87
C GLU A 15 -13.39 6.07 -19.39
N ILE A 16 -14.60 5.67 -18.96
CA ILE A 16 -14.98 5.73 -17.54
C ILE A 16 -14.09 4.80 -16.71
N GLY A 17 -13.78 3.61 -17.22
CA GLY A 17 -12.88 2.65 -16.58
C GLY A 17 -11.47 3.22 -16.37
N ALA A 18 -10.89 3.82 -17.41
CA ALA A 18 -9.59 4.47 -17.37
C ALA A 18 -9.58 5.64 -16.39
N ARG A 19 -10.63 6.48 -16.39
CA ARG A 19 -10.78 7.58 -15.43
C ARG A 19 -10.84 7.08 -13.99
N ARG A 20 -11.58 6.00 -13.73
CA ARG A 20 -11.65 5.36 -12.40
C ARG A 20 -10.30 4.79 -11.97
N ALA A 21 -9.60 4.10 -12.86
CA ALA A 21 -8.28 3.57 -12.58
C ALA A 21 -7.26 4.68 -12.28
N TYR A 22 -7.26 5.76 -13.07
CA TYR A 22 -6.43 6.93 -12.82
C TYR A 22 -6.74 7.55 -11.45
N ASN A 23 -8.01 7.74 -11.12
CA ASN A 23 -8.41 8.29 -9.82
C ASN A 23 -7.98 7.40 -8.65
N LEU A 24 -8.07 6.07 -8.80
CA LEU A 24 -7.58 5.12 -7.80
C LEU A 24 -6.07 5.26 -7.57
N LEU A 25 -5.29 5.24 -8.65
CA LEU A 25 -3.82 5.39 -8.57
C LEU A 25 -3.43 6.75 -7.96
N ARG A 26 -4.15 7.81 -8.31
CA ARG A 26 -3.94 9.14 -7.73
C ARG A 26 -4.26 9.16 -6.24
N ALA A 27 -5.38 8.59 -5.81
CA ALA A 27 -5.75 8.52 -4.39
C ALA A 27 -4.70 7.74 -3.59
N TRP A 28 -4.28 6.56 -4.06
CA TRP A 28 -3.21 5.80 -3.41
C TRP A 28 -1.88 6.56 -3.37
N SER A 29 -1.55 7.30 -4.43
CA SER A 29 -0.33 8.13 -4.43
C SER A 29 -0.37 9.22 -3.35
N LEU A 30 -1.54 9.81 -3.10
CA LEU A 30 -1.72 10.82 -2.05
C LEU A 30 -1.64 10.21 -0.66
N GLU A 31 -2.36 9.11 -0.41
CA GLU A 31 -2.33 8.39 0.88
C GLU A 31 -0.91 7.93 1.24
N ILE A 32 -0.17 7.39 0.27
CA ILE A 32 1.23 7.00 0.49
C ILE A 32 2.09 8.22 0.86
N LYS A 33 1.89 9.37 0.21
CA LYS A 33 2.62 10.60 0.55
C LYS A 33 2.26 11.11 1.94
N GLU A 34 1.00 11.02 2.34
CA GLU A 34 0.57 11.40 3.68
C GLU A 34 1.16 10.49 4.75
N MET A 35 1.15 9.17 4.53
CA MET A 35 1.82 8.21 5.42
C MET A 35 3.33 8.50 5.52
N LEU A 36 4.02 8.69 4.39
CA LEU A 36 5.44 9.04 4.37
C LEU A 36 5.71 10.35 5.13
N GLY A 37 4.88 11.38 4.91
CA GLY A 37 4.96 12.66 5.62
C GLY A 37 4.77 12.50 7.13
N GLY A 38 3.79 11.70 7.57
CA GLY A 38 3.56 11.38 8.98
C GLY A 38 4.72 10.63 9.64
N MET A 39 5.49 9.88 8.84
CA MET A 39 6.71 9.17 9.27
C MET A 39 7.96 10.05 9.23
N GLY A 40 7.87 11.29 8.70
CA GLY A 40 9.03 12.17 8.48
C GLY A 40 9.93 11.72 7.33
N ILE A 41 9.42 10.88 6.42
CA ILE A 41 10.14 10.32 5.28
C ILE A 41 9.75 11.10 4.01
N ASN A 42 10.75 11.52 3.23
CA ASN A 42 10.54 12.31 2.01
C ASN A 42 10.57 11.49 0.70
N ALA A 43 11.01 10.23 0.75
CA ALA A 43 11.16 9.36 -0.42
C ALA A 43 10.75 7.92 -0.09
N ILE A 44 10.03 7.27 -1.02
CA ILE A 44 9.57 5.89 -0.85
C ILE A 44 10.74 4.90 -0.76
N GLU A 45 11.87 5.24 -1.37
CA GLU A 45 13.13 4.50 -1.30
C GLU A 45 13.59 4.33 0.15
N SER A 46 13.42 5.35 1.00
CA SER A 46 13.81 5.32 2.42
C SER A 46 12.92 4.41 3.27
N LEU A 47 11.69 4.13 2.81
CA LEU A 47 10.77 3.18 3.44
C LEU A 47 11.02 1.74 2.95
N ARG A 48 11.44 1.57 1.70
CA ARG A 48 11.59 0.25 1.07
C ARG A 48 12.62 -0.60 1.81
N GLY A 49 12.15 -1.70 2.41
CA GLY A 49 13.00 -2.62 3.17
C GLY A 49 13.36 -2.13 4.58
N ASN A 50 12.91 -0.94 4.97
CA ASN A 50 13.17 -0.38 6.29
C ASN A 50 12.21 -0.97 7.34
N ARG A 51 12.66 -2.02 8.02
CA ARG A 51 11.88 -2.71 9.06
C ARG A 51 11.74 -1.91 10.35
N GLU A 52 12.57 -0.88 10.57
CA GLU A 52 12.42 0.03 11.72
C GLU A 52 11.10 0.79 11.66
N GLN A 53 10.45 0.86 10.49
CA GLN A 53 9.15 1.49 10.33
C GLN A 53 7.97 0.55 10.60
N LEU A 54 8.23 -0.74 10.82
CA LEU A 54 7.20 -1.74 11.12
C LEU A 54 7.10 -1.99 12.62
N ARG A 55 5.90 -2.34 13.08
CA ARG A 55 5.65 -2.74 14.47
C ARG A 55 4.86 -4.03 14.54
N ALA A 56 5.34 -4.96 15.35
CA ALA A 56 4.70 -6.24 15.61
C ALA A 56 3.50 -6.07 16.54
N VAL A 57 2.36 -6.66 16.14
CA VAL A 57 1.15 -6.77 16.95
C VAL A 57 0.73 -8.23 16.91
N GLY A 58 0.64 -8.86 18.08
CA GLY A 58 0.23 -10.27 18.20
C GLY A 58 1.28 -11.30 17.76
N LEU A 59 2.54 -10.91 17.59
CA LEU A 59 3.64 -11.84 17.32
C LEU A 59 4.33 -12.28 18.62
N SER A 60 4.76 -13.54 18.66
CA SER A 60 5.64 -14.07 19.71
C SER A 60 7.04 -13.46 19.63
N ASP A 61 7.80 -13.58 20.72
CA ASP A 61 9.19 -13.12 20.79
C ASP A 61 10.10 -13.79 19.75
N THR A 62 9.81 -15.03 19.39
CA THR A 62 10.58 -15.75 18.37
C THR A 62 10.28 -15.20 16.98
N GLU A 63 9.01 -14.97 16.64
CA GLU A 63 8.60 -14.44 15.33
C GLU A 63 9.15 -13.03 15.10
N ARG A 64 9.06 -12.13 16.09
CA ARG A 64 9.57 -10.76 15.93
C ARG A 64 11.08 -10.70 15.78
N ARG A 65 11.83 -11.58 16.47
CA ARG A 65 13.29 -11.71 16.31
C ARG A 65 13.66 -12.23 14.93
N LEU A 66 12.96 -13.26 14.44
CA LEU A 66 13.20 -13.81 13.11
C LEU A 66 12.90 -12.78 12.01
N LEU A 67 11.83 -12.00 12.17
CA LEU A 67 11.43 -10.99 11.20
C LEU A 67 12.21 -9.66 11.33
N GLY A 68 12.92 -9.44 12.44
CA GLY A 68 13.68 -8.22 12.71
C GLY A 68 12.79 -7.00 12.89
N VAL A 69 11.72 -7.11 13.68
CA VAL A 69 10.74 -6.03 13.93
C VAL A 69 10.54 -5.80 15.43
N LYS A 70 10.30 -4.54 15.81
CA LYS A 70 10.03 -4.12 17.20
C LYS A 70 8.56 -4.31 17.57
N CYS A 71 8.24 -4.47 18.87
CA CYS A 71 6.84 -4.51 19.32
C CYS A 71 6.19 -3.13 19.25
N ALA A 72 4.86 -3.09 19.03
CA ALA A 72 4.11 -1.84 19.20
C ALA A 72 4.27 -1.30 20.64
N GLY A 73 4.58 0.00 20.76
CA GLY A 73 4.85 0.66 22.05
C GLY A 73 6.31 0.59 22.51
N GLU A 74 7.17 -0.17 21.83
CA GLU A 74 8.61 -0.17 22.08
C GLU A 74 9.25 1.15 21.59
N ALA A 75 10.14 1.73 22.40
CA ALA A 75 10.81 2.99 22.08
C ALA A 75 11.70 2.86 20.83
N TRP A 76 11.91 3.99 20.14
CA TRP A 76 12.67 4.07 18.89
C TRP A 76 14.17 3.93 19.13
#